data_AF-A0A538QYX9-F1
#
_entry.id   AF-A0A538QYX9-F1
#
_cell.length_a   1.000
_cell.length_b   1.000
_cell.length_c   1.000
_cell.angle_alpha   90.00
_cell.angle_beta   90.00
_cell.angle_gamma   90.00
#
_symmetry.space_group_name_H-M   'P 1'
#
loop_
_entity.id
_entity.type
_entity.pdbx_description
1 polymer ?
#
loop_
_entity_poly.entity_id
_entity_poly.type
_entity_poly.pdbx_seq_one_letter_code
_entity_poly.pdbx_strand_id
1 'polypeptide(L)'
;MTAASLSPALAPYRYRWPREELAEAGGWCRAADGGVERALPESAVELARDSRWPALFPSPVCLVTAAHGTTAVLERVVGPSIVNRFPYVLALSFCVESLSGRHYARRAFTRVLEAGGEAAVQFLAPGAALDAVLGAIETTPEPDTASRLARTGLATRRATTSAAPVFADAYLVYEGRLVRPGRDLDGEPIYPRPWLDVGSHRVYFLEVRAIQLRRDIAEGRSQIRWRSLPAWSAARTTDAPVVEADASRRYQKGYTPHYAFPSAGTIAFEADGLEAGMAVKHLPSEAADQVEVDNDRARWPCFFPSSVGMITTWAADDRPNLMPCGSTTVVSRAPLVITPCVGYAAINERYAPRLTLELIRKNRAFGCGVPFISDRVVAAIKYAGNVSFQVAGDKVARAGLAVERGGPAPVLPELPVHFDCEVLDEVRLGTHVMFLGAVRRIRVRPDVTPSNPLEWCPWADVRAADG
;
A
#
# COMPACT_ATOMS: atom_id res chain seq x y z
N MET A 1 -10.58 2.23 -22.68
CA MET A 1 -9.76 1.06 -23.09
C MET A 1 -10.23 -0.18 -22.34
N THR A 2 -10.32 -1.36 -22.98
CA THR A 2 -10.59 -2.62 -22.25
C THR A 2 -9.52 -2.81 -21.18
N ALA A 3 -9.92 -3.06 -19.92
CA ALA A 3 -8.97 -3.35 -18.85
C ALA A 3 -8.02 -4.45 -19.34
N ALA A 4 -6.73 -4.14 -19.48
CA ALA A 4 -5.77 -5.13 -19.94
C ALA A 4 -5.85 -6.34 -19.00
N SER A 5 -6.20 -7.50 -19.56
CA SER A 5 -6.31 -8.74 -18.80
C SER A 5 -5.00 -9.01 -18.07
N LEU A 6 -5.06 -9.55 -16.86
CA LEU A 6 -3.87 -10.08 -16.20
C LEU A 6 -3.16 -11.03 -17.17
N SER A 7 -1.82 -11.02 -17.17
CA SER A 7 -1.08 -12.01 -17.95
C SER A 7 -1.43 -13.42 -17.45
N PRO A 8 -1.41 -14.44 -18.33
CA PRO A 8 -1.72 -15.81 -17.94
C PRO A 8 -0.89 -16.32 -16.75
N ALA A 9 0.36 -15.86 -16.62
CA ALA A 9 1.26 -16.20 -15.52
C ALA A 9 0.75 -15.71 -14.15
N LEU A 10 0.00 -14.61 -14.11
CA LEU A 10 -0.59 -14.08 -12.88
C LEU A 10 -1.94 -14.70 -12.53
N ALA A 11 -2.55 -15.47 -13.45
CA ALA A 11 -3.90 -16.00 -13.25
C ALA A 11 -4.05 -16.87 -11.98
N PRO A 12 -3.10 -17.75 -11.59
CA PRO A 12 -3.18 -18.51 -10.35
C PRO A 12 -3.08 -17.64 -9.08
N TYR A 13 -2.49 -16.46 -9.20
CA TYR A 13 -2.18 -15.56 -8.09
C TYR A 13 -3.20 -14.43 -7.94
N ARG A 14 -4.25 -14.42 -8.77
CA ARG A 14 -5.31 -13.44 -8.69
C ARG A 14 -6.16 -13.66 -7.44
N TYR A 15 -6.48 -12.57 -6.79
CA TYR A 15 -7.45 -12.50 -5.71
C TYR A 15 -8.78 -11.97 -6.27
N ARG A 16 -9.87 -12.65 -5.92
CA ARG A 16 -11.24 -12.24 -6.24
C ARG A 16 -12.03 -12.02 -4.97
N TRP A 17 -12.80 -10.95 -4.94
CA TRP A 17 -13.69 -10.62 -3.83
C TRP A 17 -14.94 -9.89 -4.33
N PRO A 18 -16.14 -10.17 -3.78
CA PRO A 18 -16.41 -11.14 -2.72
C PRO A 18 -16.37 -12.59 -3.23
N ARG A 19 -16.35 -13.55 -2.30
CA ARG A 19 -16.36 -14.99 -2.61
C ARG A 19 -17.72 -15.65 -2.38
N GLU A 20 -18.61 -14.95 -1.69
CA GLU A 20 -19.97 -15.36 -1.33
C GLU A 20 -20.87 -14.13 -1.41
N GLU A 21 -22.18 -14.34 -1.46
CA GLU A 21 -23.15 -13.24 -1.51
C GLU A 21 -23.14 -12.47 -0.19
N LEU A 22 -22.71 -11.20 -0.24
CA LEU A 22 -22.53 -10.40 0.98
C LEU A 22 -23.85 -10.18 1.73
N ALA A 23 -24.97 -10.02 1.01
CA ALA A 23 -26.28 -9.81 1.62
C ALA A 23 -26.79 -11.04 2.41
N GLU A 24 -26.21 -12.21 2.17
CA GLU A 24 -26.53 -13.47 2.87
C GLU A 24 -25.47 -13.81 3.94
N ALA A 25 -24.30 -13.17 3.87
CA ALA A 25 -23.22 -13.37 4.82
C ALA A 25 -23.50 -12.64 6.15
N GLY A 26 -23.18 -13.31 7.26
CA GLY A 26 -23.37 -12.75 8.60
C GLY A 26 -22.60 -11.43 8.80
N GLY A 27 -23.25 -10.46 9.44
CA GLY A 27 -22.67 -9.14 9.75
C GLY A 27 -22.85 -8.08 8.68
N TRP A 28 -23.51 -8.40 7.56
CA TRP A 28 -23.89 -7.46 6.51
C TRP A 28 -25.39 -7.14 6.55
N CYS A 29 -25.74 -5.90 6.22
CA CYS A 29 -27.10 -5.40 6.11
C CYS A 29 -27.31 -4.74 4.74
N ARG A 30 -28.52 -4.83 4.18
CA ARG A 30 -28.86 -4.08 2.95
C ARG A 30 -29.01 -2.59 3.27
N ALA A 31 -28.44 -1.74 2.44
CA ALA A 31 -28.66 -0.30 2.45
C ALA A 31 -29.88 0.09 1.60
N ALA A 32 -30.37 1.31 1.81
CA ALA A 32 -31.53 1.85 1.11
C ALA A 32 -31.32 2.01 -0.41
N ASP A 33 -30.07 2.18 -0.84
CA ASP A 33 -29.66 2.29 -2.25
C ASP A 33 -29.49 0.92 -2.94
N GLY A 34 -29.78 -0.17 -2.21
CA GLY A 34 -29.61 -1.56 -2.68
C GLY A 34 -28.23 -2.14 -2.43
N GLY A 35 -27.24 -1.33 -2.01
CA GLY A 35 -25.92 -1.81 -1.60
C GLY A 35 -25.96 -2.62 -0.31
N VAL A 36 -24.79 -3.01 0.17
CA VAL A 36 -24.65 -3.69 1.47
C VAL A 36 -23.65 -2.96 2.35
N GLU A 37 -23.92 -2.96 3.65
CA GLU A 37 -23.09 -2.32 4.66
C GLU A 37 -22.72 -3.30 5.76
N ARG A 38 -21.54 -3.08 6.34
CA ARG A 38 -21.09 -3.79 7.54
C ARG A 38 -20.60 -2.80 8.58
N ALA A 39 -21.14 -2.90 9.79
CA ALA A 39 -20.67 -2.15 10.94
C ALA A 39 -19.43 -2.84 11.56
N LEU A 40 -18.53 -2.04 12.15
CA LEU A 40 -17.31 -2.48 12.81
C LEU A 40 -17.11 -1.76 14.15
N PRO A 41 -16.39 -2.36 15.12
CA PRO A 41 -15.57 -3.56 14.99
C PRO A 41 -16.38 -4.87 15.01
N GLU A 42 -15.79 -5.93 14.49
CA GLU A 42 -16.30 -7.30 14.66
C GLU A 42 -16.03 -7.80 16.09
N SER A 43 -16.87 -8.69 16.58
CA SER A 43 -16.65 -9.39 17.84
C SER A 43 -15.47 -10.38 17.72
N ALA A 44 -14.89 -10.75 18.87
CA ALA A 44 -13.84 -11.77 18.93
C ALA A 44 -14.28 -13.13 18.36
N VAL A 45 -15.57 -13.48 18.51
CA VAL A 45 -16.15 -14.73 17.97
C VAL A 45 -16.19 -14.69 16.44
N GLU A 46 -16.61 -13.57 15.85
CA GLU A 46 -16.59 -13.40 14.39
C GLU A 46 -15.17 -13.48 13.83
N LEU A 47 -14.21 -12.82 14.48
CA LEU A 47 -12.79 -12.83 14.08
C LEU A 47 -12.16 -14.22 14.17
N ALA A 48 -12.49 -14.99 15.22
CA ALA A 48 -12.00 -16.35 15.39
C ALA A 48 -12.52 -17.30 14.30
N ARG A 49 -13.77 -17.10 13.87
CA ARG A 49 -14.40 -17.86 12.78
C ARG A 49 -13.80 -17.49 11.43
N ASP A 50 -13.68 -16.20 11.13
CA ASP A 50 -13.06 -15.74 9.90
C ASP A 50 -12.38 -14.37 10.05
N SER A 51 -11.06 -14.41 10.11
CA SER A 51 -10.22 -13.21 10.21
C SER A 51 -9.81 -12.63 8.85
N ARG A 52 -10.38 -13.07 7.71
CA ARG A 52 -10.21 -12.34 6.43
C ARG A 52 -10.62 -10.87 6.61
N TRP A 53 -10.06 -9.98 5.81
CA TRP A 53 -10.59 -8.63 5.74
C TRP A 53 -12.03 -8.70 5.21
N PRO A 54 -13.00 -8.04 5.87
CA PRO A 54 -14.40 -8.13 5.48
C PRO A 54 -14.64 -7.57 4.07
N ALA A 55 -13.84 -6.60 3.63
CA ALA A 55 -13.83 -6.13 2.24
C ALA A 55 -12.41 -6.04 1.66
N LEU A 56 -12.33 -6.05 0.33
CA LEU A 56 -11.06 -5.87 -0.38
C LEU A 56 -10.54 -4.45 -0.16
N PHE A 57 -9.30 -4.35 0.30
CA PHE A 57 -8.44 -3.21 0.04
C PHE A 57 -7.27 -3.71 -0.81
N PRO A 58 -6.97 -3.13 -1.99
CA PRO A 58 -5.87 -3.58 -2.83
C PRO A 58 -4.56 -3.38 -2.07
N SER A 59 -3.87 -4.46 -1.74
CA SER A 59 -2.60 -4.41 -1.02
C SER A 59 -1.57 -5.29 -1.72
N PRO A 60 -0.34 -4.80 -1.91
CA PRO A 60 0.75 -5.66 -2.34
C PRO A 60 1.14 -6.65 -1.26
N VAL A 61 1.94 -7.65 -1.63
CA VAL A 61 2.53 -8.59 -0.69
C VAL A 61 4.05 -8.59 -0.88
N CYS A 62 4.79 -8.65 0.23
CA CYS A 62 6.23 -8.83 0.21
C CYS A 62 6.65 -9.96 1.15
N LEU A 63 7.92 -10.36 1.00
CA LEU A 63 8.60 -11.30 1.87
C LEU A 63 9.60 -10.52 2.71
N VAL A 64 9.60 -10.73 4.01
CA VAL A 64 10.50 -10.05 4.94
C VAL A 64 11.38 -11.08 5.62
N THR A 65 12.68 -10.84 5.56
CA THR A 65 13.68 -11.60 6.32
C THR A 65 14.37 -10.70 7.31
N ALA A 66 14.73 -11.28 8.46
CA ALA A 66 15.53 -10.64 9.50
C ALA A 66 16.50 -11.65 10.08
N ALA A 67 17.58 -11.17 10.71
CA ALA A 67 18.56 -12.02 11.36
C ALA A 67 19.13 -11.38 12.63
N HIS A 68 19.45 -12.23 13.60
CA HIS A 68 20.17 -11.86 14.81
C HIS A 68 21.04 -13.03 15.26
N GLY A 69 22.34 -12.81 15.41
CA GLY A 69 23.31 -13.88 15.64
C GLY A 69 23.28 -14.90 14.52
N THR A 70 23.11 -16.18 14.87
CA THR A 70 22.99 -17.30 13.92
C THR A 70 21.56 -17.58 13.47
N THR A 71 20.56 -16.87 14.02
CA THR A 71 19.15 -17.09 13.71
C THR A 71 18.72 -16.16 12.59
N ALA A 72 18.07 -16.70 11.57
CA ALA A 72 17.40 -15.95 10.52
C ALA A 72 15.96 -16.41 10.37
N VAL A 73 15.05 -15.47 10.09
CA VAL A 73 13.60 -15.71 10.07
C VAL A 73 12.98 -15.17 8.79
N LEU A 74 11.82 -15.73 8.42
CA LEU A 74 11.08 -15.39 7.20
C LEU A 74 9.59 -15.25 7.48
N GLU A 75 8.99 -14.19 6.95
CA GLU A 75 7.55 -13.97 7.04
C GLU A 75 6.99 -13.25 5.82
N ARG A 76 5.70 -13.45 5.57
CA ARG A 76 4.92 -12.75 4.55
C ARG A 76 4.23 -11.55 5.18
N VAL A 77 4.34 -10.40 4.53
CA VAL A 77 3.63 -9.17 4.94
C VAL A 77 2.69 -8.73 3.83
N VAL A 78 1.45 -8.44 4.20
CA VAL A 78 0.43 -7.88 3.32
C VAL A 78 0.36 -6.38 3.57
N GLY A 79 0.32 -5.59 2.49
CA GLY A 79 0.24 -4.15 2.55
C GLY A 79 1.49 -3.42 3.04
N PRO A 80 2.73 -3.84 2.69
CA PRO A 80 3.89 -2.98 2.90
C PRO A 80 3.62 -1.64 2.22
N SER A 81 3.95 -0.54 2.90
CA SER A 81 3.67 0.80 2.38
C SER A 81 4.84 1.73 2.66
N ILE A 82 5.18 2.57 1.70
CA ILE A 82 6.11 3.66 1.94
C ILE A 82 5.33 4.79 2.61
N VAL A 83 5.64 5.03 3.87
CA VAL A 83 4.90 5.95 4.73
C VAL A 83 5.60 7.29 4.90
N ASN A 84 6.87 7.38 4.53
CA ASN A 84 7.61 8.64 4.47
C ASN A 84 8.62 8.66 3.32
N ARG A 85 8.93 9.86 2.83
CA ARG A 85 9.87 10.09 1.72
C ARG A 85 11.26 10.49 2.20
N PHE A 86 11.33 11.36 3.20
CA PHE A 86 12.58 11.94 3.69
C PHE A 86 12.63 11.85 5.23
N PRO A 87 13.37 10.87 5.81
CA PRO A 87 14.03 9.76 5.12
C PRO A 87 13.03 8.73 4.55
N TYR A 88 13.49 7.88 3.64
CA TYR A 88 12.67 6.88 2.97
C TYR A 88 12.29 5.73 3.91
N VAL A 89 11.01 5.65 4.32
CA VAL A 89 10.57 4.71 5.37
C VAL A 89 9.41 3.84 4.92
N LEU A 90 9.57 2.53 5.12
CA LEU A 90 8.53 1.51 4.96
C LEU A 90 7.82 1.25 6.30
N ALA A 91 6.50 1.08 6.25
CA ALA A 91 5.73 0.48 7.33
C ALA A 91 5.46 -0.99 7.04
N LEU A 92 5.75 -1.85 8.01
CA LEU A 92 5.50 -3.29 7.97
C LEU A 92 4.64 -3.68 9.16
N SER A 93 3.44 -4.20 8.91
CA SER A 93 2.52 -4.60 9.97
C SER A 93 2.56 -6.10 10.22
N PHE A 94 2.75 -6.49 11.49
CA PHE A 94 2.76 -7.88 11.93
C PHE A 94 1.73 -8.08 13.04
N CYS A 95 0.89 -9.10 12.90
CA CYS A 95 -0.04 -9.46 13.96
C CYS A 95 0.73 -9.97 15.18
N VAL A 96 0.47 -9.40 16.36
CA VAL A 96 1.09 -9.77 17.64
C VAL A 96 0.10 -10.44 18.60
N GLU A 97 -1.16 -10.55 18.18
CA GLU A 97 -2.23 -11.26 18.86
C GLU A 97 -2.68 -12.47 18.05
N SER A 98 -3.14 -13.52 18.71
CA SER A 98 -3.74 -14.66 18.02
C SER A 98 -5.22 -14.40 17.83
N LEU A 99 -5.63 -14.10 16.60
CA LEU A 99 -7.04 -13.85 16.27
C LEU A 99 -7.74 -15.10 15.75
N SER A 100 -7.01 -15.95 15.02
CA SER A 100 -7.51 -17.20 14.41
C SER A 100 -6.32 -18.02 13.87
N GLY A 101 -6.56 -19.23 13.35
CA GLY A 101 -5.51 -20.01 12.69
C GLY A 101 -4.84 -19.30 11.49
N ARG A 102 -5.55 -18.36 10.83
CA ARG A 102 -5.00 -17.56 9.71
C ARG A 102 -4.23 -16.32 10.17
N HIS A 103 -4.65 -15.71 11.29
CA HIS A 103 -4.04 -14.53 11.88
C HIS A 103 -3.42 -14.90 13.22
N TYR A 104 -2.23 -15.49 13.16
CA TYR A 104 -1.43 -15.88 14.31
C TYR A 104 -0.46 -14.75 14.73
N ALA A 105 -0.04 -14.78 15.99
CA ALA A 105 0.93 -13.85 16.55
C ALA A 105 2.36 -14.18 16.07
N ARG A 106 3.07 -13.20 15.51
CA ARG A 106 4.40 -13.34 14.89
C ARG A 106 5.55 -13.10 15.85
N ARG A 107 5.46 -13.65 17.06
CA ARG A 107 6.32 -13.30 18.20
C ARG A 107 7.77 -13.73 18.03
N ALA A 108 8.03 -14.92 17.47
CA ALA A 108 9.38 -15.39 17.20
C ALA A 108 10.03 -14.54 16.11
N PHE A 109 9.29 -14.23 15.04
CA PHE A 109 9.77 -13.34 13.98
C PHE A 109 10.10 -11.94 14.51
N THR A 110 9.15 -11.31 15.22
CA THR A 110 9.34 -9.94 15.72
C THR A 110 10.47 -9.83 16.73
N ARG A 111 10.69 -10.86 17.56
CA ARG A 111 11.83 -10.90 18.49
C ARG A 111 13.17 -10.84 17.76
N VAL A 112 13.32 -11.58 16.67
CA VAL A 112 14.55 -11.56 15.86
C VAL A 112 14.71 -10.23 15.13
N LEU A 113 13.62 -9.67 14.58
CA LEU A 113 13.64 -8.34 13.96
C LEU A 113 14.06 -7.25 14.96
N GLU A 114 13.49 -7.25 16.16
CA GLU A 114 13.80 -6.25 17.19
C GLU A 114 15.24 -6.38 17.71
N ALA A 115 15.73 -7.61 17.90
CA ALA A 115 17.10 -7.86 18.34
C ALA A 115 18.15 -7.55 17.26
N GLY A 116 17.84 -7.82 15.99
CA GLY A 116 18.71 -7.51 14.85
C GLY A 116 18.66 -6.05 14.43
N GLY A 117 17.50 -5.42 14.53
CA GLY A 117 17.27 -4.03 14.14
C GLY A 117 17.29 -3.77 12.63
N GLU A 118 17.38 -4.82 11.80
CA GLU A 118 17.55 -4.74 10.36
C GLU A 118 16.73 -5.82 9.65
N ALA A 119 16.26 -5.52 8.44
CA ALA A 119 15.48 -6.44 7.62
C ALA A 119 15.72 -6.23 6.13
N ALA A 120 15.48 -7.29 5.35
CA ALA A 120 15.35 -7.20 3.90
C ALA A 120 13.90 -7.46 3.51
N VAL A 121 13.29 -6.51 2.80
CA VAL A 121 11.94 -6.58 2.23
C VAL A 121 12.06 -6.89 0.75
N GLN A 122 11.55 -8.03 0.33
CA GLN A 122 11.90 -8.66 -0.94
C GLN A 122 10.66 -9.00 -1.76
N PHE A 123 10.82 -8.96 -3.08
CA PHE A 123 9.78 -9.32 -4.03
C PHE A 123 10.30 -10.40 -4.98
N LEU A 124 9.53 -11.48 -5.07
CA LEU A 124 9.74 -12.58 -6.00
C LEU A 124 8.64 -12.53 -7.05
N ALA A 125 8.99 -12.87 -8.29
CA ALA A 125 8.01 -12.98 -9.36
C ALA A 125 7.16 -14.24 -9.12
N PRO A 126 5.87 -14.22 -9.49
CA PRO A 126 5.03 -15.42 -9.44
C PRO A 126 5.63 -16.59 -10.22
N GLY A 127 5.58 -17.77 -9.61
CA GLY A 127 6.21 -19.00 -10.11
C GLY A 127 6.74 -19.86 -8.96
N ALA A 128 7.49 -20.90 -9.32
CA ALA A 128 7.93 -21.95 -8.38
C ALA A 128 8.69 -21.42 -7.15
N ALA A 129 9.54 -20.40 -7.31
CA ALA A 129 10.27 -19.82 -6.18
C ALA A 129 9.33 -19.13 -5.18
N LEU A 130 8.38 -18.33 -5.68
CA LEU A 130 7.38 -17.71 -4.80
C LEU A 130 6.50 -18.76 -4.13
N ASP A 131 6.07 -19.79 -4.86
CA ASP A 131 5.24 -20.88 -4.33
C ASP A 131 5.98 -21.66 -3.23
N ALA A 132 7.27 -21.93 -3.41
CA ALA A 132 8.10 -22.59 -2.40
C ALA A 132 8.20 -21.75 -1.12
N VAL A 133 8.38 -20.43 -1.24
CA VAL A 133 8.41 -19.53 -0.08
C VAL A 133 7.05 -19.49 0.63
N LEU A 134 5.97 -19.29 -0.11
CA LEU A 134 4.62 -19.23 0.46
C LEU A 134 4.25 -20.56 1.13
N GLY A 135 4.56 -21.68 0.49
CA GLY A 135 4.36 -23.02 1.03
C GLY A 135 5.16 -23.27 2.30
N ALA A 136 6.41 -22.80 2.38
CA ALA A 136 7.22 -22.89 3.60
C ALA A 136 6.60 -22.07 4.74
N ILE A 137 6.08 -20.87 4.47
CA ILE A 137 5.41 -20.03 5.49
C ILE A 137 4.11 -20.69 5.95
N GLU A 138 3.29 -21.19 5.03
CA GLU A 138 1.98 -21.80 5.32
C GLU A 138 2.10 -23.11 6.10
N THR A 139 3.11 -23.93 5.78
CA THR A 139 3.28 -25.27 6.38
C THR A 139 4.23 -25.30 7.57
N THR A 140 4.85 -24.17 7.93
CA THR A 140 5.74 -24.05 9.10
C THR A 140 5.11 -23.11 10.13
N PRO A 141 4.77 -23.61 11.33
CA PRO A 141 4.16 -22.78 12.36
C PRO A 141 5.12 -21.67 12.82
N GLU A 142 4.56 -20.61 13.39
CA GLU A 142 5.32 -19.40 13.75
C GLU A 142 6.48 -19.63 14.73
N PRO A 143 6.36 -20.48 15.78
CA PRO A 143 7.49 -20.78 16.66
C PRO A 143 8.71 -21.35 15.93
N ASP A 144 8.49 -22.04 14.80
CA ASP A 144 9.53 -22.67 13.97
C ASP A 144 9.94 -21.79 12.79
N THR A 145 9.64 -20.49 12.82
CA THR A 145 9.91 -19.54 11.72
C THR A 145 11.37 -19.51 11.27
N ALA A 146 12.32 -19.85 12.15
CA ALA A 146 13.73 -19.95 11.80
C ALA A 146 14.05 -21.05 10.77
N SER A 147 13.22 -22.10 10.70
CA SER A 147 13.37 -23.17 9.73
C SER A 147 12.78 -22.84 8.35
N ARG A 148 11.91 -21.80 8.26
CA ARG A 148 11.18 -21.47 7.02
C ARG A 148 12.12 -21.22 5.84
N LEU A 149 13.21 -20.49 6.05
CA LEU A 149 14.22 -20.23 5.02
C LEU A 149 14.78 -21.54 4.43
N ALA A 150 15.24 -22.45 5.28
CA ALA A 150 15.76 -23.75 4.84
C ALA A 150 14.69 -24.59 4.13
N ARG A 151 13.44 -24.57 4.62
CA ARG A 151 12.32 -25.31 4.02
C ARG A 151 11.88 -24.79 2.65
N THR A 152 12.26 -23.57 2.28
CA THR A 152 12.04 -23.08 0.89
C THR A 152 12.86 -23.85 -0.13
N GLY A 153 14.01 -24.41 0.27
CA GLY A 153 14.99 -25.02 -0.65
C GLY A 153 15.69 -24.00 -1.56
N LEU A 154 15.42 -22.70 -1.42
CA LEU A 154 16.00 -21.65 -2.25
C LEU A 154 17.35 -21.18 -1.69
N ALA A 155 18.22 -20.76 -2.60
CA ALA A 155 19.49 -20.15 -2.23
C ALA A 155 19.26 -18.74 -1.66
N THR A 156 19.97 -18.43 -0.58
CA THR A 156 20.04 -17.10 0.00
C THR A 156 21.47 -16.62 0.10
N ARG A 157 21.67 -15.31 -0.01
CA ARG A 157 22.92 -14.63 0.33
C ARG A 157 22.68 -13.62 1.44
N ARG A 158 23.76 -13.04 1.97
CA ARG A 158 23.62 -11.88 2.85
C ARG A 158 23.19 -10.64 2.05
N ALA A 159 22.38 -9.80 2.69
CA ALA A 159 22.16 -8.42 2.28
C ALA A 159 23.47 -7.61 2.24
N THR A 160 23.51 -6.53 1.45
CA THR A 160 24.69 -5.68 1.27
C THR A 160 24.94 -4.79 2.49
N THR A 161 23.88 -4.32 3.15
CA THR A 161 23.92 -3.39 4.29
C THR A 161 23.48 -4.02 5.61
N SER A 162 23.01 -5.27 5.62
CA SER A 162 22.52 -5.94 6.84
C SER A 162 22.89 -7.42 6.94
N ALA A 163 22.58 -8.05 8.07
CA ALA A 163 22.69 -9.50 8.23
C ALA A 163 21.49 -10.29 7.65
N ALA A 164 20.43 -9.62 7.21
CA ALA A 164 19.22 -10.29 6.73
C ALA A 164 19.51 -11.11 5.45
N PRO A 165 19.00 -12.36 5.34
CA PRO A 165 19.15 -13.15 4.12
C PRO A 165 18.33 -12.60 2.96
N VAL A 166 18.90 -12.57 1.78
CA VAL A 166 18.26 -12.18 0.52
C VAL A 166 18.17 -13.41 -0.39
N PHE A 167 16.97 -13.72 -0.89
CA PHE A 167 16.77 -14.80 -1.85
C PHE A 167 17.45 -14.46 -3.18
N ALA A 168 18.12 -15.45 -3.78
CA ALA A 168 18.75 -15.28 -5.09
C ALA A 168 17.72 -14.95 -6.21
N ASP A 169 16.48 -15.44 -6.06
CA ASP A 169 15.37 -15.21 -7.00
C ASP A 169 14.66 -13.85 -6.83
N ALA A 170 15.02 -13.05 -5.82
CA ALA A 170 14.41 -11.75 -5.61
C ALA A 170 14.72 -10.80 -6.77
N TYR A 171 13.69 -10.15 -7.32
CA TYR A 171 13.88 -9.17 -8.39
C TYR A 171 14.02 -7.73 -7.86
N LEU A 172 13.52 -7.47 -6.65
CA LEU A 172 13.58 -6.18 -5.97
C LEU A 172 13.75 -6.42 -4.47
N VAL A 173 14.65 -5.67 -3.84
CA VAL A 173 14.93 -5.74 -2.41
C VAL A 173 15.07 -4.33 -1.84
N TYR A 174 14.36 -4.05 -0.75
CA TYR A 174 14.66 -2.93 0.14
C TYR A 174 15.38 -3.47 1.35
N GLU A 175 16.60 -3.01 1.56
CA GLU A 175 17.30 -3.23 2.80
C GLU A 175 17.10 -2.04 3.69
N GLY A 176 16.71 -2.31 4.93
CA GLY A 176 16.48 -1.23 5.86
C GLY A 176 16.81 -1.58 7.29
N ARG A 177 16.76 -0.53 8.08
CA ARG A 177 17.01 -0.54 9.51
C ARG A 177 15.77 -0.03 10.22
N LEU A 178 15.47 -0.61 11.38
CA LEU A 178 14.49 -0.01 12.28
C LEU A 178 14.88 1.45 12.57
N VAL A 179 13.93 2.36 12.34
CA VAL A 179 14.12 3.79 12.57
C VAL A 179 14.53 4.07 14.01
N ARG A 180 15.21 5.19 14.22
CA ARG A 180 15.62 5.66 15.55
C ARG A 180 14.86 6.95 15.89
N PRO A 181 14.72 7.27 17.19
CA PRO A 181 14.23 8.57 17.61
C PRO A 181 15.01 9.69 16.92
N GLY A 182 14.27 10.61 16.32
CA GLY A 182 14.82 11.69 15.53
C GLY A 182 13.94 12.93 15.60
N ARG A 183 14.24 13.89 14.72
CA ARG A 183 13.44 15.09 14.53
C ARG A 183 13.11 15.22 13.06
N ASP A 184 11.97 15.83 12.77
CA ASP A 184 11.59 16.15 11.40
C ASP A 184 12.13 17.52 10.95
N LEU A 185 11.67 17.98 9.78
CA LEU A 185 12.12 19.26 9.20
C LEU A 185 11.72 20.50 10.03
N ASP A 186 10.68 20.39 10.86
CA ASP A 186 10.25 21.48 11.76
C ASP A 186 10.92 21.35 13.15
N GLY A 187 11.79 20.36 13.34
CA GLY A 187 12.45 20.07 14.62
C GLY A 187 11.58 19.28 15.61
N GLU A 188 10.39 18.84 15.21
CA GLU A 188 9.48 18.08 16.07
C GLU A 188 9.94 16.63 16.21
N PRO A 189 9.82 16.02 17.40
CA PRO A 189 10.27 14.64 17.62
C PRO A 189 9.44 13.65 16.80
N ILE A 190 10.13 12.68 16.20
CA ILE A 190 9.52 11.59 15.43
C ILE A 190 10.13 10.26 15.84
N TYR A 191 9.41 9.18 15.58
CA TYR A 191 9.84 7.81 15.86
C TYR A 191 10.35 7.57 17.30
N PRO A 192 9.55 7.91 18.35
CA PRO A 192 9.98 7.69 19.73
C PRO A 192 10.32 6.21 20.01
N ARG A 193 9.76 5.30 19.19
CA ARG A 193 10.12 3.89 19.09
C ARG A 193 10.17 3.49 17.61
N PRO A 194 10.82 2.37 17.26
CA PRO A 194 10.87 1.90 15.88
C PRO A 194 9.56 1.28 15.38
N TRP A 195 8.55 1.23 16.24
CA TRP A 195 7.25 0.66 15.95
C TRP A 195 6.15 1.34 16.77
N LEU A 196 4.92 1.09 16.35
CA LEU A 196 3.70 1.43 17.08
C LEU A 196 2.79 0.20 17.16
N ASP A 197 2.17 -0.02 18.32
CA ASP A 197 1.13 -1.02 18.49
C ASP A 197 -0.23 -0.42 18.10
N VAL A 198 -0.93 -1.06 17.17
CA VAL A 198 -2.22 -0.64 16.62
C VAL A 198 -3.17 -1.82 16.67
N GLY A 199 -4.01 -1.87 17.70
CA GLY A 199 -4.88 -3.04 17.94
C GLY A 199 -4.05 -4.33 18.00
N SER A 200 -4.48 -5.34 17.26
CA SER A 200 -3.83 -6.66 17.20
C SER A 200 -2.48 -6.72 16.47
N HIS A 201 -1.94 -5.59 16.02
CA HIS A 201 -0.76 -5.52 15.17
C HIS A 201 0.30 -4.58 15.72
N ARG A 202 1.57 -4.91 15.47
CA ARG A 202 2.71 -4.02 15.63
C ARG A 202 3.19 -3.57 14.26
N VAL A 203 3.23 -2.26 14.06
CA VAL A 203 3.68 -1.62 12.82
C VAL A 203 5.11 -1.15 13.02
N TYR A 204 6.06 -1.80 12.35
CA TYR A 204 7.47 -1.37 12.34
C TYR A 204 7.73 -0.36 11.25
N PHE A 205 8.58 0.61 11.55
CA PHE A 205 9.08 1.60 10.61
C PHE A 205 10.52 1.26 10.25
N LEU A 206 10.77 1.03 8.97
CA LEU A 206 12.04 0.61 8.43
C LEU A 206 12.59 1.70 7.49
N GLU A 207 13.66 2.38 7.91
CA GLU A 207 14.41 3.29 7.06
C GLU A 207 15.21 2.51 6.03
N VAL A 208 14.96 2.75 4.74
CA VAL A 208 15.63 2.08 3.64
C VAL A 208 17.02 2.68 3.46
N ARG A 209 18.05 1.82 3.45
CA ARG A 209 19.45 2.20 3.24
C ARG A 209 20.00 1.75 1.90
N ALA A 210 19.41 0.71 1.32
CA ALA A 210 19.74 0.26 -0.03
C ALA A 210 18.53 -0.30 -0.75
N ILE A 211 18.49 -0.08 -2.05
CA ILE A 211 17.55 -0.68 -2.99
C ILE A 211 18.37 -1.56 -3.93
N GLN A 212 18.03 -2.83 -4.01
CA GLN A 212 18.60 -3.74 -5.00
C GLN A 212 17.56 -4.07 -6.06
N LEU A 213 17.95 -4.00 -7.32
CA LEU A 213 17.13 -4.37 -8.46
C LEU A 213 17.87 -5.40 -9.31
N ARG A 214 17.19 -6.44 -9.78
CA ARG A 214 17.82 -7.45 -10.64
C ARG A 214 18.46 -6.79 -11.85
N ARG A 215 19.70 -7.15 -12.14
CA ARG A 215 20.55 -6.48 -13.13
C ARG A 215 19.91 -6.42 -14.52
N ASP A 216 19.27 -7.50 -14.98
CA ASP A 216 18.58 -7.55 -16.26
C ASP A 216 17.41 -6.55 -16.36
N ILE A 217 16.73 -6.26 -15.25
CA ILE A 217 15.67 -5.25 -15.19
C ILE A 217 16.29 -3.85 -15.23
N ALA A 218 17.35 -3.62 -14.44
CA ALA A 218 18.07 -2.34 -14.45
C ALA A 218 18.65 -2.00 -15.84
N GLU A 219 19.10 -3.01 -16.59
CA GLU A 219 19.63 -2.89 -17.95
C GLU A 219 18.52 -2.91 -19.03
N GLY A 220 17.24 -2.99 -18.64
CA GLY A 220 16.10 -2.97 -19.55
C GLY A 220 15.89 -4.22 -20.40
N ARG A 221 16.58 -5.32 -20.09
CA ARG A 221 16.34 -6.63 -20.72
C ARG A 221 15.09 -7.32 -20.19
N SER A 222 14.66 -6.98 -18.99
CA SER A 222 13.41 -7.43 -18.37
C SER A 222 12.60 -6.24 -17.86
N GLN A 223 11.30 -6.45 -17.71
CA GLN A 223 10.36 -5.43 -17.26
C GLN A 223 9.49 -5.95 -16.12
N ILE A 224 9.35 -5.14 -15.07
CA ILE A 224 8.36 -5.32 -14.02
C ILE A 224 7.07 -4.63 -14.48
N ARG A 225 5.98 -5.38 -14.55
CA ARG A 225 4.64 -4.87 -14.86
C ARG A 225 3.73 -5.04 -13.65
N TRP A 226 3.09 -3.95 -13.27
CA TRP A 226 2.22 -3.92 -12.10
C TRP A 226 0.90 -3.27 -12.41
N ARG A 227 -0.16 -3.90 -11.91
CA ARG A 227 -1.49 -3.34 -11.87
C ARG A 227 -1.69 -2.72 -10.50
N SER A 228 -1.89 -1.41 -10.38
CA SER A 228 -2.03 -0.72 -9.08
C SER A 228 -3.47 -0.59 -8.59
N LEU A 229 -4.45 -0.86 -9.45
CA LEU A 229 -5.88 -0.86 -9.13
C LEU A 229 -6.53 -2.23 -9.44
N PRO A 230 -7.55 -2.65 -8.69
CA PRO A 230 -8.36 -3.80 -9.04
C PRO A 230 -9.12 -3.57 -10.36
N ALA A 231 -9.36 -4.64 -11.11
CA ALA A 231 -10.27 -4.66 -12.24
C ALA A 231 -11.67 -5.02 -11.76
N TRP A 232 -12.68 -4.35 -12.31
CA TRP A 232 -14.09 -4.60 -12.01
C TRP A 232 -14.99 -3.96 -13.08
N SER A 233 -16.13 -4.59 -13.35
CA SER A 233 -17.08 -4.14 -14.37
C SER A 233 -18.30 -3.53 -13.69
N ALA A 234 -18.36 -2.19 -13.63
CA ALA A 234 -19.52 -1.50 -13.07
C ALA A 234 -20.76 -1.67 -13.96
N ALA A 235 -21.89 -2.07 -13.38
CA ALA A 235 -23.16 -2.18 -14.11
C ALA A 235 -23.80 -0.81 -14.39
N ARG A 236 -23.44 0.21 -13.60
CA ARG A 236 -23.88 1.60 -13.77
C ARG A 236 -22.66 2.52 -13.87
N THR A 237 -22.57 3.25 -14.97
CA THR A 237 -21.71 4.43 -15.14
C THR A 237 -22.62 5.65 -15.28
N THR A 238 -22.47 6.66 -14.43
CA THR A 238 -23.14 7.95 -14.66
C THR A 238 -22.35 8.75 -15.71
N ASP A 239 -23.06 9.48 -16.57
CA ASP A 239 -22.44 10.37 -17.56
C ASP A 239 -22.10 11.70 -16.88
N ALA A 240 -20.83 11.88 -16.51
CA ALA A 240 -20.34 13.17 -16.03
C ALA A 240 -19.03 13.50 -16.76
N PRO A 241 -18.96 14.64 -17.48
CA PRO A 241 -17.72 15.06 -18.11
C PRO A 241 -16.69 15.44 -17.04
N VAL A 242 -15.44 14.98 -17.22
CA VAL A 242 -14.31 15.41 -16.39
C VAL A 242 -13.84 16.76 -16.92
N VAL A 243 -13.69 17.75 -16.04
CA VAL A 243 -13.09 19.04 -16.43
C VAL A 243 -11.58 18.84 -16.51
N GLU A 244 -10.97 19.14 -17.66
CA GLU A 244 -9.52 19.03 -17.82
C GLU A 244 -8.79 19.93 -16.80
N ALA A 245 -7.69 19.41 -16.25
CA ALA A 245 -6.83 20.21 -15.39
C ALA A 245 -6.18 21.32 -16.23
N ASP A 246 -6.08 22.52 -15.65
CA ASP A 246 -5.48 23.68 -16.32
C ASP A 246 -4.07 23.35 -16.84
N ALA A 247 -3.92 23.42 -18.17
CA ALA A 247 -2.68 23.17 -18.89
C ALA A 247 -1.60 24.24 -18.65
N SER A 248 -1.94 25.36 -17.99
CA SER A 248 -1.00 26.42 -17.65
C SER A 248 0.05 26.02 -16.58
N ARG A 249 -0.16 24.90 -15.87
CA ARG A 249 0.75 24.43 -14.83
C ARG A 249 2.01 23.79 -15.42
N ARG A 250 3.18 24.24 -14.93
CA ARG A 250 4.49 23.71 -15.34
C ARG A 250 4.68 22.23 -15.02
N TYR A 251 4.05 21.71 -13.96
CA TYR A 251 4.14 20.31 -13.55
C TYR A 251 2.75 19.68 -13.37
N GLN A 252 2.57 18.49 -13.96
CA GLN A 252 1.40 17.64 -13.77
C GLN A 252 1.84 16.22 -13.38
N LYS A 253 1.31 15.73 -12.26
CA LYS A 253 1.47 14.34 -11.83
C LYS A 253 0.71 13.42 -12.78
N GLY A 254 1.46 12.64 -13.55
CA GLY A 254 0.91 11.52 -14.31
C GLY A 254 0.38 10.43 -13.38
N TYR A 255 -0.56 9.63 -13.89
CA TYR A 255 -1.02 8.41 -13.22
C TYR A 255 -1.47 7.38 -14.26
N THR A 256 -1.06 6.13 -14.07
CA THR A 256 -1.56 4.98 -14.83
C THR A 256 -1.80 3.83 -13.85
N PRO A 257 -2.91 3.08 -13.97
CA PRO A 257 -3.09 1.87 -13.20
C PRO A 257 -2.18 0.73 -13.67
N HIS A 258 -1.56 0.84 -14.85
CA HIS A 258 -0.67 -0.15 -15.45
C HIS A 258 0.76 0.40 -15.48
N TYR A 259 1.52 0.13 -14.42
CA TYR A 259 2.92 0.51 -14.32
C TYR A 259 3.80 -0.51 -15.04
N ALA A 260 4.84 0.00 -15.68
CA ALA A 260 5.88 -0.78 -16.32
C ALA A 260 7.23 -0.16 -16.01
N PHE A 261 8.25 -0.99 -15.81
CA PHE A 261 9.61 -0.52 -15.57
C PHE A 261 10.67 -1.54 -15.98
N PRO A 262 11.75 -1.09 -16.63
CA PRO A 262 11.92 0.28 -17.12
C PRO A 262 10.90 0.58 -18.22
N SER A 263 10.55 1.85 -18.39
CA SER A 263 9.71 2.33 -19.49
C SER A 263 10.14 3.75 -19.85
N ALA A 264 9.69 4.30 -20.99
CA ALA A 264 10.04 5.66 -21.40
C ALA A 264 9.78 6.72 -20.30
N GLY A 265 8.74 6.51 -19.46
CA GLY A 265 8.42 7.41 -18.35
C GLY A 265 9.06 7.05 -17.00
N THR A 266 9.73 5.90 -16.90
CA THR A 266 10.24 5.35 -15.63
C THR A 266 11.65 4.77 -15.73
N ILE A 267 12.45 5.09 -16.76
CA ILE A 267 13.75 4.44 -17.04
C ILE A 267 14.85 4.62 -15.98
N ALA A 268 14.65 5.47 -14.97
CA ALA A 268 15.71 5.87 -14.04
C ALA A 268 15.85 4.91 -12.84
N PHE A 269 16.84 4.02 -12.90
CA PHE A 269 17.46 3.40 -11.72
C PHE A 269 18.99 3.55 -11.81
N GLU A 270 19.49 4.65 -11.24
CA GLU A 270 20.93 4.92 -11.17
C GLU A 270 21.58 4.16 -10.00
N ALA A 271 22.10 2.98 -10.30
CA ALA A 271 22.85 2.17 -9.35
C ALA A 271 24.24 2.75 -9.07
N ASP A 272 24.71 2.60 -7.82
CA ASP A 272 26.07 2.94 -7.42
C ASP A 272 27.04 1.77 -7.67
N GLY A 273 26.51 0.55 -7.88
CA GLY A 273 27.31 -0.63 -8.18
C GLY A 273 26.50 -1.86 -8.59
N LEU A 274 27.21 -2.93 -8.96
CA LEU A 274 26.65 -4.25 -9.24
C LEU A 274 27.20 -5.27 -8.25
N GLU A 275 26.32 -6.00 -7.57
CA GLU A 275 26.70 -7.04 -6.60
C GLU A 275 25.75 -8.24 -6.72
N ALA A 276 26.30 -9.46 -6.80
CA ALA A 276 25.53 -10.71 -6.80
C ALA A 276 24.33 -10.73 -7.78
N GLY A 277 24.51 -10.19 -8.99
CA GLY A 277 23.45 -10.14 -10.02
C GLY A 277 22.42 -9.02 -9.84
N MET A 278 22.64 -8.11 -8.89
CA MET A 278 21.78 -6.97 -8.61
C MET A 278 22.50 -5.65 -8.90
N ALA A 279 21.76 -4.70 -9.44
CA ALA A 279 22.12 -3.30 -9.43
C ALA A 279 21.71 -2.69 -8.07
N VAL A 280 22.64 -2.06 -7.38
CA VAL A 280 22.47 -1.59 -5.99
C VAL A 280 22.52 -0.07 -5.95
N LYS A 281 21.52 0.53 -5.32
CA LYS A 281 21.47 1.96 -4.99
C LYS A 281 21.49 2.13 -3.48
N HIS A 282 22.50 2.80 -2.95
CA HIS A 282 22.55 3.21 -1.56
C HIS A 282 21.78 4.52 -1.39
N LEU A 283 20.93 4.57 -0.36
CA LEU A 283 20.26 5.79 0.03
C LEU A 283 21.09 6.48 1.11
N PRO A 284 21.36 7.80 0.97
CA PRO A 284 22.10 8.54 1.97
C PRO A 284 21.33 8.57 3.29
N SER A 285 22.03 8.62 4.43
CA SER A 285 21.38 8.70 5.75
C SER A 285 20.75 10.07 6.02
N GLU A 286 21.22 11.12 5.35
CA GLU A 286 20.72 12.48 5.53
C GLU A 286 19.51 12.76 4.64
N ALA A 287 18.47 13.35 5.22
CA ALA A 287 17.20 13.59 4.54
C ALA A 287 17.34 14.57 3.36
N ALA A 288 18.21 15.58 3.47
CA ALA A 288 18.44 16.58 2.42
C ALA A 288 19.00 15.92 1.14
N ASP A 289 19.94 15.00 1.29
CA ASP A 289 20.56 14.30 0.17
C ASP A 289 19.54 13.36 -0.51
N GLN A 290 18.61 12.78 0.26
CA GLN A 290 17.53 11.96 -0.30
C GLN A 290 16.55 12.78 -1.16
N VAL A 291 16.32 14.06 -0.84
CA VAL A 291 15.45 14.96 -1.64
C VAL A 291 16.01 15.13 -3.06
N GLU A 292 17.33 15.21 -3.21
CA GLU A 292 17.98 15.28 -4.52
C GLU A 292 17.78 13.98 -5.31
N VAL A 293 18.01 12.82 -4.68
CA VAL A 293 17.83 11.49 -5.30
C VAL A 293 16.38 11.29 -5.82
N ASP A 294 15.40 11.74 -5.04
CA ASP A 294 13.97 11.55 -5.33
C ASP A 294 13.43 12.42 -6.47
N ASN A 295 13.99 13.61 -6.69
CA ASN A 295 13.50 14.53 -7.70
C ASN A 295 13.91 14.15 -9.14
N ASP A 296 15.10 13.57 -9.35
CA ASP A 296 15.59 13.36 -10.74
C ASP A 296 16.33 12.04 -11.04
N ARG A 297 16.75 11.24 -10.04
CA ARG A 297 17.73 10.15 -10.27
C ARG A 297 17.21 8.73 -10.09
N ALA A 298 16.15 8.52 -9.30
CA ALA A 298 15.59 7.19 -9.07
C ALA A 298 14.06 7.24 -8.85
N ARG A 299 13.30 7.34 -9.95
CA ARG A 299 11.82 7.53 -9.91
C ARG A 299 11.04 6.24 -9.68
N TRP A 300 11.57 5.10 -10.08
CA TRP A 300 10.97 3.77 -9.95
C TRP A 300 12.13 2.77 -10.08
N PRO A 301 12.22 1.65 -9.35
CA PRO A 301 11.26 1.04 -8.46
C PRO A 301 11.22 1.61 -7.04
N CYS A 302 11.87 2.76 -6.73
CA CYS A 302 11.87 3.30 -5.37
C CYS A 302 10.49 3.28 -4.71
N PHE A 303 9.42 3.66 -5.44
CA PHE A 303 8.05 3.77 -4.93
C PHE A 303 7.20 2.50 -4.98
N PHE A 304 7.80 1.31 -5.09
CA PHE A 304 7.09 0.11 -5.50
C PHE A 304 7.16 -1.05 -4.50
N PRO A 305 6.08 -1.81 -4.28
CA PRO A 305 4.71 -1.56 -4.69
C PRO A 305 3.98 -0.63 -3.71
N SER A 306 2.93 0.03 -4.19
CA SER A 306 2.06 0.86 -3.35
C SER A 306 0.60 0.71 -3.74
N SER A 307 -0.28 0.90 -2.76
CA SER A 307 -1.73 0.87 -2.90
C SER A 307 -2.33 2.27 -2.87
N VAL A 308 -3.42 2.47 -3.62
CA VAL A 308 -4.07 3.78 -3.77
C VAL A 308 -5.42 3.77 -3.09
N GLY A 309 -5.65 4.72 -2.17
CA GLY A 309 -6.96 5.02 -1.61
C GLY A 309 -7.48 6.37 -2.11
N MET A 310 -8.79 6.47 -2.34
CA MET A 310 -9.48 7.74 -2.62
C MET A 310 -9.97 8.32 -1.30
N ILE A 311 -9.19 9.25 -0.73
CA ILE A 311 -9.46 9.80 0.61
C ILE A 311 -10.46 10.94 0.50
N THR A 312 -11.60 10.81 1.18
CA THR A 312 -12.68 11.80 1.17
C THR A 312 -12.85 12.46 2.53
N THR A 313 -13.15 13.75 2.52
CA THR A 313 -13.43 14.54 3.73
C THR A 313 -14.47 15.62 3.44
N TRP A 314 -15.21 16.06 4.46
CA TRP A 314 -16.04 17.25 4.38
C TRP A 314 -15.24 18.51 4.70
N ALA A 315 -15.42 19.57 3.93
CA ALA A 315 -15.01 20.91 4.29
C ALA A 315 -15.95 21.51 5.36
N ALA A 316 -15.58 22.66 5.94
CA ALA A 316 -16.37 23.32 6.98
C ALA A 316 -17.78 23.75 6.53
N ASP A 317 -17.97 23.92 5.23
CA ASP A 317 -19.21 24.33 4.57
C ASP A 317 -19.91 23.14 3.89
N ASP A 318 -19.65 21.93 4.36
CA ASP A 318 -20.15 20.66 3.83
C ASP A 318 -19.80 20.39 2.36
N ARG A 319 -18.84 21.10 1.77
CA ARG A 319 -18.35 20.75 0.44
C ARG A 319 -17.48 19.49 0.49
N PRO A 320 -17.66 18.55 -0.46
CA PRO A 320 -16.89 17.33 -0.48
C PRO A 320 -15.48 17.58 -1.03
N ASN A 321 -14.48 17.03 -0.34
CA ASN A 321 -13.08 17.01 -0.78
C ASN A 321 -12.63 15.59 -1.08
N LEU A 322 -11.68 15.47 -2.01
CA LEU A 322 -11.11 14.20 -2.47
C LEU A 322 -9.61 14.35 -2.70
N MET A 323 -8.84 13.36 -2.27
CA MET A 323 -7.42 13.23 -2.56
C MET A 323 -7.04 11.76 -2.81
N PRO A 324 -6.51 11.41 -3.99
CA PRO A 324 -5.88 10.11 -4.17
C PRO A 324 -4.60 10.05 -3.34
N CYS A 325 -4.44 8.99 -2.54
CA CYS A 325 -3.28 8.77 -1.69
C CYS A 325 -2.65 7.40 -2.02
N GLY A 326 -1.48 7.43 -2.68
CA GLY A 326 -0.72 6.23 -3.05
C GLY A 326 0.07 5.58 -1.91
N SER A 327 0.02 6.16 -0.71
CA SER A 327 0.59 5.61 0.53
C SER A 327 -0.55 5.29 1.50
N THR A 328 -1.54 4.53 1.02
CA THR A 328 -2.67 4.08 1.84
C THR A 328 -2.63 2.57 2.00
N THR A 329 -2.72 2.02 3.20
CA THR A 329 -2.74 0.57 3.43
C THR A 329 -3.59 0.19 4.65
N VAL A 330 -3.75 -1.11 4.92
CA VAL A 330 -4.31 -1.64 6.16
C VAL A 330 -3.18 -1.99 7.10
N VAL A 331 -3.26 -1.56 8.36
CA VAL A 331 -2.21 -1.81 9.37
C VAL A 331 -2.65 -2.60 10.58
N SER A 332 -3.95 -2.83 10.76
CA SER A 332 -4.44 -3.72 11.81
C SER A 332 -5.71 -4.43 11.39
N ARG A 333 -5.91 -5.65 11.92
CA ARG A 333 -7.10 -6.47 11.70
C ARG A 333 -8.17 -6.29 12.77
N ALA A 334 -7.77 -6.04 14.01
CA ALA A 334 -8.68 -5.96 15.16
C ALA A 334 -8.24 -4.81 16.09
N PRO A 335 -8.90 -3.64 16.04
CA PRO A 335 -9.88 -3.24 15.02
C PRO A 335 -9.27 -3.17 13.62
N LEU A 336 -10.13 -3.19 12.58
CA LEU A 336 -9.67 -2.95 11.20
C LEU A 336 -9.23 -1.49 11.07
N VAL A 337 -7.95 -1.25 10.75
CA VAL A 337 -7.38 0.10 10.64
C VAL A 337 -6.81 0.34 9.24
N ILE A 338 -7.33 1.34 8.56
CA ILE A 338 -6.81 1.88 7.29
C ILE A 338 -6.03 3.15 7.57
N THR A 339 -4.92 3.31 6.87
CA THR A 339 -3.99 4.40 7.12
C THR A 339 -3.54 5.09 5.84
N PRO A 340 -3.98 6.32 5.58
CA PRO A 340 -3.38 7.20 4.59
C PRO A 340 -2.19 7.97 5.18
N CYS A 341 -1.10 8.07 4.43
CA CYS A 341 0.03 8.95 4.74
C CYS A 341 -0.04 10.23 3.90
N VAL A 342 -0.16 11.38 4.57
CA VAL A 342 -0.42 12.67 3.95
C VAL A 342 0.76 13.61 4.19
N GLY A 343 1.31 14.17 3.11
CA GLY A 343 2.41 15.13 3.19
C GLY A 343 2.01 16.43 3.89
N TYR A 344 2.85 16.89 4.81
CA TYR A 344 2.72 18.19 5.49
C TYR A 344 3.93 19.10 5.28
N ALA A 345 5.08 18.54 4.88
CA ALA A 345 6.26 19.35 4.60
C ALA A 345 6.02 20.22 3.36
N ALA A 346 6.74 21.34 3.26
CA ALA A 346 6.71 22.24 2.12
C ALA A 346 8.04 22.19 1.34
N ILE A 347 8.37 21.01 0.82
CA ILE A 347 9.67 20.78 0.17
C ILE A 347 9.68 21.31 -1.27
N ASN A 348 8.65 20.95 -2.05
CA ASN A 348 8.46 21.39 -3.42
C ASN A 348 7.00 21.17 -3.86
N GLU A 349 6.66 21.46 -5.12
CA GLU A 349 5.30 21.28 -5.65
C GLU A 349 4.78 19.83 -5.52
N ARG A 350 5.67 18.83 -5.62
CA ARG A 350 5.33 17.40 -5.48
C ARG A 350 4.98 17.06 -4.03
N TYR A 351 5.72 17.62 -3.08
CA TYR A 351 5.62 17.41 -1.64
C TYR A 351 5.15 18.67 -0.92
N ALA A 352 4.06 19.27 -1.39
CA ALA A 352 3.41 20.39 -0.72
C ALA A 352 2.34 19.89 0.30
N PRO A 353 2.04 20.70 1.34
CA PRO A 353 0.97 20.41 2.29
C PRO A 353 -0.38 20.20 1.59
N ARG A 354 -1.21 19.32 2.14
CA ARG A 354 -2.51 18.96 1.55
C ARG A 354 -3.65 19.41 2.45
N LEU A 355 -4.65 20.12 1.92
CA LEU A 355 -5.85 20.51 2.68
C LEU A 355 -6.54 19.32 3.36
N THR A 356 -6.51 18.15 2.73
CA THR A 356 -7.04 16.91 3.32
C THR A 356 -6.47 16.64 4.71
N LEU A 357 -5.21 16.97 4.99
CA LEU A 357 -4.59 16.82 6.30
C LEU A 357 -5.32 17.65 7.38
N GLU A 358 -5.60 18.92 7.10
CA GLU A 358 -6.33 19.81 8.01
C GLU A 358 -7.78 19.34 8.21
N LEU A 359 -8.43 18.88 7.14
CA LEU A 359 -9.81 18.39 7.20
C LEU A 359 -9.93 17.10 8.02
N ILE A 360 -8.98 16.16 7.89
CA ILE A 360 -8.95 14.94 8.70
C ILE A 360 -8.79 15.29 10.19
N ARG A 361 -7.86 16.20 10.51
CA ARG A 361 -7.63 16.66 11.90
C ARG A 361 -8.88 17.30 12.49
N LYS A 362 -9.50 18.22 11.74
CA LYS A 362 -10.70 18.93 12.18
C LYS A 362 -11.89 17.98 12.39
N ASN A 363 -12.11 17.07 11.44
CA ASN A 363 -13.30 16.22 11.46
C ASN A 363 -13.11 14.96 12.31
N ARG A 364 -11.87 14.63 12.67
CA ARG A 364 -11.50 13.36 13.34
C ARG A 364 -12.00 12.13 12.58
N ALA A 365 -12.21 12.26 11.27
CA ALA A 365 -12.78 11.23 10.41
C ALA A 365 -12.38 11.43 8.95
N PHE A 366 -12.41 10.35 8.19
CA PHE A 366 -12.23 10.34 6.74
C PHE A 366 -12.91 9.14 6.10
N GLY A 367 -13.22 9.24 4.82
CA GLY A 367 -13.63 8.12 3.99
C GLY A 367 -12.44 7.62 3.17
N CYS A 368 -12.40 6.32 2.91
CA CYS A 368 -11.45 5.71 2.00
C CYS A 368 -12.20 4.87 0.97
N GLY A 369 -12.33 5.37 -0.25
CA GLY A 369 -12.87 4.61 -1.37
C GLY A 369 -11.80 3.78 -2.05
N VAL A 370 -12.17 2.59 -2.53
CA VAL A 370 -11.30 1.71 -3.32
C VAL A 370 -11.43 2.08 -4.81
N PRO A 371 -10.42 2.73 -5.41
CA PRO A 371 -10.42 2.96 -6.86
C PRO A 371 -10.30 1.66 -7.64
N PHE A 372 -10.76 1.66 -8.89
CA PHE A 372 -10.67 0.53 -9.81
C PHE A 372 -10.30 1.01 -11.22
N ILE A 373 -9.95 0.07 -12.11
CA ILE A 373 -9.60 0.38 -13.49
C ILE A 373 -10.84 0.77 -14.28
N SER A 374 -11.00 2.08 -14.48
CA SER A 374 -12.00 2.70 -15.34
C SER A 374 -11.46 4.03 -15.82
N ASP A 375 -11.70 4.39 -17.09
CA ASP A 375 -11.24 5.65 -17.67
C ASP A 375 -11.69 6.85 -16.83
N ARG A 376 -12.92 6.81 -16.28
CA ARG A 376 -13.47 7.85 -15.42
C ARG A 376 -12.78 7.94 -14.06
N VAL A 377 -12.59 6.82 -13.37
CA VAL A 377 -11.90 6.81 -12.06
C VAL A 377 -10.43 7.21 -12.21
N VAL A 378 -9.77 6.76 -13.27
CA VAL A 378 -8.39 7.15 -13.58
C VAL A 378 -8.28 8.64 -13.89
N ALA A 379 -9.23 9.20 -14.65
CA ALA A 379 -9.30 10.64 -14.90
C ALA A 379 -9.53 11.44 -13.61
N ALA A 380 -10.42 10.97 -12.73
CA ALA A 380 -10.66 11.59 -11.44
C ALA A 380 -9.41 11.56 -10.53
N ILE A 381 -8.65 10.46 -10.53
CA ILE A 381 -7.36 10.37 -9.81
C ILE A 381 -6.37 11.40 -10.36
N LYS A 382 -6.22 11.49 -11.70
CA LYS A 382 -5.34 12.48 -12.33
C LYS A 382 -5.74 13.90 -11.97
N TYR A 383 -7.03 14.23 -12.06
CA TYR A 383 -7.55 15.55 -11.71
C TYR A 383 -7.32 15.87 -10.23
N ALA A 384 -7.81 15.01 -9.34
CA ALA A 384 -7.77 15.25 -7.90
C ALA A 384 -6.36 15.19 -7.31
N GLY A 385 -5.42 14.48 -7.95
CA GLY A 385 -4.00 14.46 -7.57
C GLY A 385 -3.24 15.73 -7.94
N ASN A 386 -3.74 16.50 -8.90
CA ASN A 386 -3.12 17.73 -9.38
C ASN A 386 -3.81 18.99 -8.84
N VAL A 387 -5.14 19.01 -8.74
CA VAL A 387 -5.89 20.22 -8.37
C VAL A 387 -6.12 20.28 -6.85
N SER A 388 -5.76 21.40 -6.20
CA SER A 388 -6.08 21.62 -4.79
C SER A 388 -7.54 22.08 -4.63
N PHE A 389 -8.17 21.69 -3.52
CA PHE A 389 -9.57 22.04 -3.25
C PHE A 389 -9.80 23.56 -3.20
N GLN A 390 -8.84 24.32 -2.64
CA GLN A 390 -8.89 25.78 -2.56
C GLN A 390 -9.05 26.45 -3.94
N VAL A 391 -8.49 25.84 -5.00
CA VAL A 391 -8.58 26.35 -6.38
C VAL A 391 -9.82 25.79 -7.09
N ALA A 392 -10.22 24.55 -6.81
CA ALA A 392 -11.31 23.90 -7.50
C ALA A 392 -12.71 24.35 -7.05
N GLY A 393 -12.89 24.74 -5.78
CA GLY A 393 -14.22 25.04 -5.22
C GLY A 393 -15.08 23.79 -5.01
N ASP A 394 -15.47 23.11 -6.08
CA ASP A 394 -16.16 21.81 -6.09
C ASP A 394 -15.28 20.76 -6.77
N LYS A 395 -14.32 20.25 -6.00
CA LYS A 395 -13.27 19.35 -6.53
C LYS A 395 -13.83 18.01 -7.00
N VAL A 396 -14.86 17.48 -6.33
CA VAL A 396 -15.39 16.15 -6.64
C VAL A 396 -16.24 16.19 -7.90
N ALA A 397 -17.14 17.16 -8.03
CA ALA A 397 -17.93 17.31 -9.25
C ALA A 397 -17.04 17.61 -10.47
N ARG A 398 -16.00 18.46 -10.32
CA ARG A 398 -15.05 18.75 -11.41
C ARG A 398 -14.17 17.55 -11.79
N ALA A 399 -13.89 16.66 -10.85
CA ALA A 399 -13.27 15.37 -11.13
C ALA A 399 -14.21 14.40 -11.88
N GLY A 400 -15.46 14.83 -12.14
CA GLY A 400 -16.48 14.05 -12.80
C GLY A 400 -17.01 12.92 -11.91
N LEU A 401 -17.07 13.10 -10.58
CA LEU A 401 -17.60 12.10 -9.65
C LEU A 401 -18.84 12.63 -8.93
N ALA A 402 -19.77 11.74 -8.58
CA ALA A 402 -20.91 12.06 -7.74
C ALA A 402 -20.55 11.96 -6.26
N VAL A 403 -21.41 12.54 -5.42
CA VAL A 403 -21.26 12.48 -3.96
C VAL A 403 -22.60 12.15 -3.33
N GLU A 404 -22.57 11.19 -2.42
CA GLU A 404 -23.67 10.88 -1.52
C GLU A 404 -23.31 11.32 -0.11
N ARG A 405 -24.27 11.93 0.58
CA ARG A 405 -24.18 12.14 2.03
C ARG A 405 -24.44 10.81 2.72
N GLY A 406 -23.36 10.12 3.07
CA GLY A 406 -23.44 8.78 3.66
C GLY A 406 -23.09 8.72 5.14
N GLY A 407 -22.23 9.59 5.66
CA GLY A 407 -21.68 9.50 7.02
C GLY A 407 -20.69 10.62 7.33
N PRO A 408 -19.67 10.38 8.19
CA PRO A 408 -18.72 11.41 8.60
C PRO A 408 -17.78 11.85 7.47
N ALA A 409 -17.84 11.21 6.30
CA ALA A 409 -17.14 11.58 5.09
C ALA A 409 -18.02 11.40 3.83
N PRO A 410 -17.68 12.07 2.71
CA PRO A 410 -18.35 11.88 1.43
C PRO A 410 -18.21 10.44 0.91
N VAL A 411 -19.30 9.88 0.39
CA VAL A 411 -19.31 8.59 -0.32
C VAL A 411 -19.36 8.86 -1.83
N LEU A 412 -18.54 8.13 -2.60
CA LEU A 412 -18.43 8.30 -4.05
C LEU A 412 -19.08 7.08 -4.73
N PRO A 413 -20.35 7.11 -5.14
CA PRO A 413 -21.08 5.92 -5.59
C PRO A 413 -20.45 5.24 -6.82
N GLU A 414 -19.53 5.90 -7.53
CA GLU A 414 -18.72 5.28 -8.57
C GLU A 414 -17.76 4.19 -8.03
N LEU A 415 -17.34 4.25 -6.77
CA LEU A 415 -16.36 3.31 -6.21
C LEU A 415 -17.04 2.07 -5.59
N PRO A 416 -16.50 0.86 -5.82
CA PRO A 416 -17.11 -0.40 -5.41
C PRO A 416 -17.15 -0.63 -3.90
N VAL A 417 -16.18 -0.07 -3.15
CA VAL A 417 -16.06 -0.24 -1.70
C VAL A 417 -15.67 1.09 -1.07
N HIS A 418 -16.31 1.43 0.04
CA HIS A 418 -15.96 2.56 0.91
C HIS A 418 -15.76 2.10 2.34
N PHE A 419 -14.75 2.67 2.98
CA PHE A 419 -14.50 2.53 4.40
C PHE A 419 -14.70 3.89 5.06
N ASP A 420 -15.64 3.99 6.00
CA ASP A 420 -15.79 5.16 6.87
C ASP A 420 -14.90 4.97 8.09
N CYS A 421 -13.95 5.88 8.27
CA CYS A 421 -12.91 5.78 9.28
C CYS A 421 -13.06 6.89 10.32
N GLU A 422 -12.96 6.50 11.59
CA GLU A 422 -12.70 7.41 12.72
C GLU A 422 -11.20 7.45 12.98
N VAL A 423 -10.64 8.64 13.14
CA VAL A 423 -9.21 8.81 13.43
C VAL A 423 -8.95 8.42 14.88
N LEU A 424 -8.21 7.35 15.12
CA LEU A 424 -7.72 6.98 16.44
C LEU A 424 -6.58 7.91 16.85
N ASP A 425 -5.58 8.03 15.99
CA ASP A 425 -4.33 8.75 16.26
C ASP A 425 -3.71 9.27 14.96
N GLU A 426 -2.70 10.14 15.09
CA GLU A 426 -1.84 10.59 14.01
C GLU A 426 -0.36 10.42 14.37
N VAL A 427 0.42 9.87 13.43
CA VAL A 427 1.85 9.61 13.63
C VAL A 427 2.64 10.48 12.67
N ARG A 428 3.52 11.32 13.21
CA ARG A 428 4.42 12.18 12.43
C ARG A 428 5.66 11.38 12.03
N LEU A 429 5.95 11.31 10.72
CA LEU A 429 6.94 10.39 10.14
C LEU A 429 8.13 11.09 9.45
N GLY A 430 8.23 12.42 9.52
CA GLY A 430 9.31 13.20 8.91
C GLY A 430 8.82 14.23 7.90
N THR A 431 8.10 13.80 6.88
CA THR A 431 7.46 14.71 5.89
C THR A 431 5.99 14.41 5.66
N HIS A 432 5.54 13.29 6.22
CA HIS A 432 4.17 12.79 6.13
C HIS A 432 3.61 12.54 7.53
N VAL A 433 2.31 12.77 7.68
CA VAL A 433 1.52 12.29 8.81
C VAL A 433 0.78 11.04 8.38
N MET A 434 0.90 9.97 9.17
CA MET A 434 0.15 8.74 9.02
C MET A 434 -1.04 8.77 9.96
N PHE A 435 -2.25 8.82 9.40
CA PHE A 435 -3.47 8.72 10.20
C PHE A 435 -3.82 7.26 10.47
N LEU A 436 -4.25 6.95 11.70
CA LEU A 436 -4.77 5.63 12.06
C LEU A 436 -6.30 5.67 12.04
N GLY A 437 -6.92 5.27 10.92
CA GLY A 437 -8.37 5.27 10.78
C GLY A 437 -9.00 3.94 11.16
N ALA A 438 -9.64 3.85 12.31
CA ALA A 438 -10.49 2.71 12.66
C ALA A 438 -11.72 2.70 11.76
N VAL A 439 -11.89 1.64 10.98
CA VAL A 439 -13.08 1.46 10.15
C VAL A 439 -14.29 1.23 11.05
N ARG A 440 -15.30 2.09 10.91
CA ARG A 440 -16.59 2.00 11.63
C ARG A 440 -17.68 1.41 10.76
N ARG A 441 -17.60 1.64 9.45
CA ARG A 441 -18.54 1.09 8.48
C ARG A 441 -17.84 0.82 7.17
N ILE A 442 -18.26 -0.27 6.52
CA ILE A 442 -17.93 -0.58 5.13
C ILE A 442 -19.21 -0.49 4.33
N ARG A 443 -19.15 0.17 3.17
CA ARG A 443 -20.22 0.17 2.17
C ARG A 443 -19.73 -0.49 0.90
N VAL A 444 -20.57 -1.33 0.30
CA VAL A 444 -20.25 -2.06 -0.92
C VAL A 444 -21.40 -1.90 -1.90
N ARG A 445 -21.06 -1.59 -3.15
CA ARG A 445 -22.06 -1.42 -4.22
C ARG A 445 -22.82 -2.72 -4.49
N PRO A 446 -24.11 -2.64 -4.88
CA PRO A 446 -24.93 -3.83 -5.16
C PRO A 446 -24.40 -4.71 -6.30
N ASP A 447 -23.69 -4.11 -7.26
CA ASP A 447 -23.14 -4.81 -8.42
C ASP A 447 -21.78 -5.49 -8.13
N VAL A 448 -21.29 -5.44 -6.89
CA VAL A 448 -20.13 -6.19 -6.44
C VAL A 448 -20.59 -7.51 -5.82
N THR A 449 -20.51 -8.58 -6.61
CA THR A 449 -21.00 -9.91 -6.25
C THR A 449 -19.95 -10.98 -6.58
N PRO A 450 -20.10 -12.24 -6.12
CA PRO A 450 -19.24 -13.34 -6.55
C PRO A 450 -19.20 -13.55 -8.07
N SER A 451 -20.30 -13.24 -8.77
CA SER A 451 -20.38 -13.31 -10.24
C SER A 451 -19.78 -12.09 -10.95
N ASN A 452 -19.66 -10.95 -10.25
CA ASN A 452 -18.99 -9.73 -10.70
C ASN A 452 -17.96 -9.22 -9.66
N PRO A 453 -16.89 -9.99 -9.38
CA PRO A 453 -15.97 -9.68 -8.30
C PRO A 453 -14.97 -8.60 -8.70
N LEU A 454 -14.47 -7.88 -7.71
CA LEU A 454 -13.20 -7.15 -7.82
C LEU A 454 -12.06 -8.17 -8.01
N GLU A 455 -11.26 -7.97 -9.06
CA GLU A 455 -10.09 -8.80 -9.35
C GLU A 455 -8.80 -8.02 -9.10
N TRP A 456 -7.92 -8.55 -8.26
CA TRP A 456 -6.65 -7.95 -7.87
C TRP A 456 -5.50 -8.97 -7.98
N CYS A 457 -4.29 -8.54 -8.30
CA CYS A 457 -3.10 -9.37 -8.17
C CYS A 457 -2.09 -8.63 -7.30
N PRO A 458 -1.70 -9.17 -6.13
CA PRO A 458 -0.77 -8.50 -5.23
C PRO A 458 0.71 -8.65 -5.65
N TRP A 459 0.97 -9.29 -6.79
CA TRP A 459 2.31 -9.56 -7.32
C TRP A 459 2.50 -8.92 -8.69
N ALA A 460 3.74 -8.53 -9.00
CA ALA A 460 4.10 -8.00 -10.31
C ALA A 460 4.39 -9.14 -11.30
N ASP A 461 4.11 -8.89 -12.57
CA ASP A 461 4.57 -9.72 -13.68
C ASP A 461 5.98 -9.27 -14.08
N VAL A 462 6.97 -10.13 -13.90
CA VAL A 462 8.36 -9.86 -14.28
C VAL A 462 8.73 -10.76 -15.46
N ARG A 463 9.01 -10.14 -16.60
CA ARG A 463 9.20 -10.85 -17.88
C ARG A 463 10.26 -10.16 -18.72
N ALA A 464 10.79 -10.83 -19.73
CA ALA A 464 11.67 -10.19 -20.70
C ALA A 464 10.98 -8.96 -21.33
N ALA A 465 11.73 -7.89 -21.61
CA ALA A 465 11.19 -6.74 -22.32
C ALA A 465 10.71 -7.21 -23.71
N ASP A 466 9.47 -6.87 -24.06
CA ASP A 466 8.98 -7.08 -25.42
C ASP A 466 9.86 -6.19 -26.33
N GLY A 467 10.60 -6.81 -27.27
CA GLY A 467 11.52 -6.12 -28.18
C GLY A 467 10.85 -5.21 -29.19
#